data_AF-A0A2B7XBJ5-F1
#
_entry.id   AF-A0A2B7XBJ5-F1
#
_cell.length_a   1.000
_cell.length_b   1.000
_cell.length_c   1.000
_cell.angle_alpha   90.00
_cell.angle_beta   90.00
_cell.angle_gamma   90.00
#
_symmetry.space_group_name_H-M   'P 1'
#
loop_
_entity.id
_entity.type
_entity.pdbx_description
1 polymer ?
#
loop_
_entity_poly.entity_id
_entity_poly.type
_entity_poly.pdbx_seq_one_letter_code
_entity_poly.pdbx_strand_id
1 'polypeptide(L)'
;MATTQSSQPPTTTTTTAVTNGTSNTTHVTSPAPVPTPPASSHSIADDNNTPLFCPSYISPLVQKQLPENYTIRPLQRSDYSSGYLDVLRVLTTVGDFTFEQWNERYEWMAKRNEEYFLLVICDESGRVVSTGSLIVERKFIHSLGMVGHVEDIAVEMGQQGKKLGLRMIQALDYVAQKVGCYKSILDCSEANEGFYLKCGFKRAGLEMAHYYNRPE
;
A
#
# COMPACT_ATOMS: atom_id res chain seq x y z
N MET A 1 -21.06 23.62 -15.76
CA MET A 1 -21.21 25.01 -16.22
C MET A 1 -19.82 25.58 -16.41
N ALA A 2 -19.38 25.70 -17.66
CA ALA A 2 -18.07 26.22 -18.04
C ALA A 2 -18.27 27.59 -18.68
N THR A 3 -17.45 28.56 -18.29
CA THR A 3 -17.38 29.88 -18.94
C THR A 3 -15.92 30.18 -19.26
N THR A 4 -15.65 30.23 -20.56
CA THR A 4 -14.46 30.75 -21.23
C THR A 4 -14.59 32.27 -21.43
N GLN A 5 -13.49 33.01 -21.26
CA GLN A 5 -13.27 34.29 -21.95
C GLN A 5 -11.78 34.44 -22.33
N SER A 6 -11.55 34.78 -23.60
CA SER A 6 -10.35 35.39 -24.19
C SER A 6 -10.66 36.90 -24.39
N SER A 7 -9.79 37.88 -24.71
CA SER A 7 -8.39 38.02 -25.14
C SER A 7 -8.01 39.54 -25.08
N GLN A 8 -6.77 39.88 -24.69
CA GLN A 8 -5.73 40.66 -25.45
C GLN A 8 -5.58 42.21 -25.27
N PRO A 9 -4.38 42.81 -25.59
CA PRO A 9 -3.65 43.89 -24.88
C PRO A 9 -3.61 45.24 -25.69
N PRO A 10 -2.62 46.19 -25.69
CA PRO A 10 -1.31 46.45 -25.00
C PRO A 10 -1.21 47.90 -24.37
N THR A 11 -0.11 48.41 -23.79
CA THR A 11 1.00 49.15 -24.46
C THR A 11 2.20 49.49 -23.55
N THR A 12 3.32 49.71 -24.23
CA THR A 12 4.73 49.99 -23.87
C THR A 12 5.02 51.40 -23.34
N THR A 13 6.07 51.60 -22.53
CA THR A 13 6.97 52.79 -22.61
C THR A 13 8.40 52.46 -22.16
N THR A 14 9.34 52.96 -22.96
CA THR A 14 10.81 52.80 -23.01
C THR A 14 11.55 53.78 -22.09
N THR A 15 12.79 53.48 -21.64
CA THR A 15 13.99 54.38 -21.70
C THR A 15 15.31 53.65 -21.29
N THR A 16 16.20 53.45 -22.28
CA THR A 16 17.69 53.68 -22.38
C THR A 16 18.59 53.56 -21.13
N ALA A 17 19.48 52.55 -20.99
CA ALA A 17 20.85 52.30 -21.53
C ALA A 17 22.02 53.08 -20.88
N VAL A 18 23.12 52.37 -20.50
CA VAL A 18 24.56 52.68 -20.73
C VAL A 18 25.43 51.44 -20.38
N THR A 19 26.52 51.30 -21.12
CA THR A 19 27.47 50.20 -21.37
C THR A 19 28.64 50.05 -20.38
N ASN A 20 29.26 48.87 -20.31
CA ASN A 20 30.65 48.62 -20.76
C ASN A 20 31.07 47.16 -20.55
N GLY A 21 31.70 46.58 -21.56
CA GLY A 21 32.20 45.20 -21.56
C GLY A 21 33.65 45.06 -21.13
N THR A 22 34.10 43.83 -20.90
CA THR A 22 35.41 43.33 -21.32
C THR A 22 35.40 41.80 -21.30
N SER A 23 35.86 41.18 -22.40
CA SER A 23 36.03 39.73 -22.55
C SER A 23 37.22 39.23 -21.73
N ASN A 24 37.07 38.10 -21.04
CA ASN A 24 38.22 37.32 -20.57
C ASN A 24 37.92 35.82 -20.64
N THR A 25 38.71 35.14 -21.46
CA THR A 25 38.73 33.70 -21.72
C THR A 25 39.33 32.98 -20.51
N THR A 26 38.59 32.09 -19.86
CA THR A 26 39.10 31.23 -18.80
C THR A 26 39.21 29.79 -19.30
N HIS A 27 40.46 29.31 -19.42
CA HIS A 27 40.77 27.90 -19.50
C HIS A 27 40.53 27.29 -18.11
N VAL A 28 39.49 26.46 -17.99
CA VAL A 28 39.25 25.65 -16.78
C VAL A 28 39.95 24.31 -16.96
N THR A 29 41.00 24.08 -16.17
CA THR A 29 41.62 22.76 -16.00
C THR A 29 40.81 21.93 -15.01
N SER A 30 40.37 20.74 -15.43
CA SER A 30 39.66 19.78 -14.58
C SER A 30 40.58 19.22 -13.48
N PRO A 31 40.14 19.13 -12.22
CA PRO A 31 40.87 18.39 -11.20
C PRO A 31 40.62 16.87 -11.33
N ALA A 32 41.66 16.09 -11.04
CA ALA A 32 41.65 14.62 -11.02
C ALA A 32 40.72 14.05 -9.93
N PRO A 33 40.19 12.82 -10.09
CA PRO A 33 39.24 12.25 -9.15
C PRO A 33 39.92 11.83 -7.83
N VAL A 34 39.30 12.21 -6.72
CA VAL A 34 39.68 11.79 -5.36
C VAL A 34 39.27 10.32 -5.16
N PRO A 35 40.11 9.46 -4.56
CA PRO A 35 39.75 8.08 -4.31
C PRO A 35 38.66 7.98 -3.23
N THR A 36 37.54 7.39 -3.58
CA THR A 36 36.42 7.08 -2.69
C THR A 36 36.86 6.07 -1.63
N PRO A 37 36.55 6.27 -0.33
CA PRO A 37 36.78 5.24 0.68
C PRO A 37 35.87 4.03 0.41
N PRO A 38 36.29 2.81 0.76
CA PRO A 38 35.55 1.60 0.45
C PRO A 38 34.17 1.64 1.09
N ALA A 39 33.14 1.37 0.28
CA ALA A 39 31.78 1.17 0.75
C ALA A 39 31.82 0.07 1.82
N SER A 40 31.47 0.44 3.05
CA SER A 40 31.22 -0.53 4.09
C SER A 40 30.05 -1.41 3.64
N SER A 41 30.35 -2.66 3.30
CA SER A 41 29.35 -3.68 3.06
C SER A 41 28.69 -4.03 4.39
N HIS A 42 27.74 -3.20 4.80
CA HIS A 42 26.73 -3.63 5.76
C HIS A 42 25.77 -4.52 4.98
N SER A 43 26.08 -5.82 4.93
CA SER A 43 25.10 -6.84 4.68
C SER A 43 24.10 -6.81 5.83
N ILE A 44 23.09 -5.94 5.73
CA ILE A 44 21.84 -6.17 6.44
C ILE A 44 21.36 -7.50 5.86
N ALA A 45 21.47 -8.56 6.65
CA ALA A 45 20.84 -9.81 6.29
C ALA A 45 19.34 -9.51 6.16
N ASP A 46 18.84 -9.52 4.93
CA ASP A 46 17.42 -9.52 4.61
C ASP A 46 16.83 -10.77 5.27
N ASP A 47 16.39 -10.65 6.52
CA ASP A 47 15.64 -11.73 7.15
C ASP A 47 14.29 -11.80 6.44
N ASN A 48 14.12 -12.87 5.66
CA ASN A 48 12.90 -13.16 4.90
C ASN A 48 11.64 -13.20 5.79
N ASN A 49 11.81 -13.32 7.11
CA ASN A 49 10.73 -13.34 8.10
C ASN A 49 10.51 -11.99 8.80
N THR A 50 11.21 -10.94 8.38
CA THR A 50 10.97 -9.58 8.89
C THR A 50 9.52 -9.17 8.57
N PRO A 51 8.69 -8.82 9.56
CA PRO A 51 7.33 -8.35 9.33
C PRO A 51 7.32 -7.07 8.47
N LEU A 52 6.41 -6.98 7.50
CA LEU A 52 6.27 -5.82 6.59
C LEU A 52 6.14 -4.49 7.34
N PHE A 53 5.44 -4.50 8.47
CA PHE A 53 5.28 -3.36 9.37
C PHE A 53 5.33 -3.82 10.83
N CYS A 54 5.42 -2.87 11.77
CA CYS A 54 5.55 -3.16 13.20
C CYS A 54 4.37 -4.00 13.73
N PRO A 55 4.60 -5.19 14.33
CA PRO A 55 3.53 -6.04 14.88
C PRO A 55 2.69 -5.38 16.00
N SER A 56 3.14 -4.27 16.57
CA SER A 56 2.35 -3.51 17.55
C SER A 56 1.05 -2.92 16.98
N TYR A 57 0.93 -2.84 15.64
CA TYR A 57 -0.31 -2.44 14.97
C TYR A 57 -1.37 -3.55 14.94
N ILE A 58 -1.04 -4.78 15.33
CA ILE A 58 -2.00 -5.89 15.38
C ILE A 58 -2.84 -5.81 16.65
N SER A 59 -4.17 -5.81 16.50
CA SER A 59 -5.10 -5.74 17.64
C SER A 59 -4.89 -6.90 18.63
N PRO A 60 -4.57 -6.64 19.91
CA PRO A 60 -4.44 -7.68 20.92
C PRO A 60 -5.76 -8.42 21.17
N LEU A 61 -6.90 -7.74 20.97
CA LEU A 61 -8.22 -8.36 21.11
C LEU A 61 -8.48 -9.36 19.98
N VAL A 62 -8.15 -8.99 18.74
CA VAL A 62 -8.31 -9.90 17.59
C VAL A 62 -7.43 -11.13 17.75
N GLN A 63 -6.18 -10.97 18.17
CA GLN A 63 -5.26 -12.08 18.44
C GLN A 63 -5.86 -13.08 19.44
N LYS A 64 -6.46 -12.60 20.54
CA LYS A 64 -7.11 -13.45 21.55
C LYS A 64 -8.39 -14.14 21.05
N GLN A 65 -9.00 -13.66 19.97
CA GLN A 65 -10.27 -14.16 19.44
C GLN A 65 -10.10 -15.08 18.22
N LEU A 66 -8.87 -15.34 17.80
CA LEU A 66 -8.56 -16.35 16.80
C LEU A 66 -8.79 -17.76 17.37
N PRO A 67 -9.04 -18.76 16.50
CA PRO A 67 -8.97 -20.16 16.89
C PRO A 67 -7.62 -20.49 17.55
N GLU A 68 -7.60 -21.51 18.39
CA GLU A 68 -6.36 -21.98 19.03
C GLU A 68 -5.30 -22.29 17.97
N ASN A 69 -4.05 -21.92 18.25
CA ASN A 69 -2.88 -22.05 17.36
C ASN A 69 -2.93 -21.28 16.04
N TYR A 70 -3.98 -20.48 15.77
CA TYR A 70 -3.98 -19.55 14.64
C TYR A 70 -3.28 -18.27 15.05
N THR A 71 -2.62 -17.64 14.07
CA THR A 71 -1.95 -16.35 14.28
C THR A 71 -2.40 -15.34 13.24
N ILE A 72 -2.41 -14.06 13.60
CA ILE A 72 -2.55 -12.95 12.66
C ILE A 72 -1.32 -12.07 12.77
N ARG A 73 -0.68 -11.78 11.65
CA ARG A 73 0.57 -11.04 11.61
C ARG A 73 0.72 -10.24 10.32
N PRO A 74 1.63 -9.26 10.27
CA PRO A 74 2.03 -8.64 9.02
C PRO A 74 2.55 -9.68 8.04
N LEU A 75 2.37 -9.41 6.75
CA LEU A 75 2.98 -10.15 5.66
C LEU A 75 4.51 -10.21 5.84
N GLN A 76 5.11 -11.31 5.44
CA GLN A 76 6.55 -11.52 5.38
C GLN A 76 6.97 -11.89 3.97
N ARG A 77 8.23 -11.64 3.62
CA ARG A 77 8.75 -11.97 2.28
C ARG A 77 8.67 -13.46 1.99
N SER A 78 8.89 -14.29 3.00
CA SER A 78 8.79 -15.75 2.96
C SER A 78 7.36 -16.28 2.72
N ASP A 79 6.32 -15.45 2.84
CA ASP A 79 4.93 -15.88 2.65
C ASP A 79 4.61 -16.28 1.21
N TYR A 80 5.47 -15.92 0.24
CA TYR A 80 5.42 -16.45 -1.13
C TYR A 80 5.36 -17.98 -1.14
N SER A 81 6.18 -18.62 -0.30
CA SER A 81 6.26 -20.09 -0.20
C SER A 81 5.30 -20.68 0.84
N SER A 82 4.48 -19.86 1.48
CA SER A 82 3.58 -20.27 2.57
C SER A 82 2.11 -20.28 2.17
N GLY A 83 1.81 -20.20 0.86
CA GLY A 83 0.45 -20.29 0.31
C GLY A 83 -0.26 -18.94 0.12
N TYR A 84 0.41 -17.81 0.30
CA TYR A 84 -0.22 -16.48 0.19
C TYR A 84 -0.95 -16.27 -1.15
N LEU A 85 -0.30 -16.61 -2.27
CA LEU A 85 -0.87 -16.44 -3.60
C LEU A 85 -2.06 -17.37 -3.85
N ASP A 86 -2.01 -18.61 -3.32
CA ASP A 86 -3.11 -19.56 -3.46
C ASP A 86 -4.37 -19.09 -2.73
N VAL A 87 -4.21 -18.40 -1.60
CA VAL A 87 -5.33 -17.77 -0.90
C VAL A 87 -5.94 -16.64 -1.74
N LEU A 88 -5.13 -15.77 -2.36
CA LEU A 88 -5.65 -14.70 -3.21
C LEU A 88 -6.44 -15.22 -4.43
N ARG A 89 -6.11 -16.41 -4.94
CA ARG A 89 -6.83 -17.02 -6.07
C ARG A 89 -8.29 -17.35 -5.79
N VAL A 90 -8.73 -17.39 -4.52
CA VAL A 90 -10.16 -17.53 -4.18
C VAL A 90 -10.96 -16.24 -4.42
N LEU A 91 -10.28 -15.10 -4.52
CA LEU A 91 -10.89 -13.79 -4.71
C LEU A 91 -10.98 -13.43 -6.20
N THR A 92 -9.88 -13.58 -6.94
CA THR A 92 -9.78 -13.17 -8.34
C THR A 92 -8.58 -13.81 -9.06
N THR A 93 -8.39 -13.48 -10.33
CA THR A 93 -7.21 -13.85 -11.11
C THR A 93 -5.96 -13.19 -10.54
N VAL A 94 -4.97 -14.00 -10.17
CA VAL A 94 -3.64 -13.53 -9.70
C VAL A 94 -2.61 -13.51 -10.82
N GLY A 95 -2.68 -14.48 -11.75
CA GLY A 95 -1.62 -14.75 -12.72
C GLY A 95 -0.49 -15.59 -12.12
N ASP A 96 0.57 -15.79 -12.90
CA ASP A 96 1.77 -16.51 -12.50
C ASP A 96 2.98 -15.61 -12.63
N PHE A 97 3.78 -15.53 -11.56
CA PHE A 97 4.97 -14.70 -11.51
C PHE A 97 6.03 -15.35 -10.64
N THR A 98 7.30 -15.04 -10.92
CA THR A 98 8.44 -15.63 -10.23
C THR A 98 8.64 -15.04 -8.84
N PHE A 99 9.47 -15.68 -8.02
CA PHE A 99 9.84 -15.17 -6.70
C PHE A 99 10.54 -13.80 -6.79
N GLU A 100 11.29 -13.54 -7.86
CA GLU A 100 11.93 -12.24 -8.09
C GLU A 100 10.89 -11.12 -8.30
N GLN A 101 9.84 -11.40 -9.07
CA GLN A 101 8.73 -10.45 -9.28
C GLN A 101 7.93 -10.21 -8.00
N TRP A 102 7.70 -11.26 -7.22
CA TRP A 102 7.15 -11.15 -5.86
C TRP A 102 8.02 -10.23 -4.99
N ASN A 103 9.33 -10.48 -4.96
CA ASN A 103 10.26 -9.76 -4.11
C ASN A 103 10.33 -8.28 -4.49
N GLU A 104 10.36 -7.97 -5.80
CA GLU A 104 10.32 -6.59 -6.29
C GLU A 104 9.07 -5.86 -5.80
N ARG A 105 7.89 -6.50 -5.91
CA ARG A 105 6.63 -5.92 -5.43
C ARG A 105 6.61 -5.78 -3.89
N TYR A 106 7.07 -6.80 -3.17
CA TYR A 106 7.14 -6.79 -1.71
C TYR A 106 8.01 -5.63 -1.22
N GLU A 107 9.21 -5.47 -1.79
CA GLU A 107 10.14 -4.39 -1.45
C GLU A 107 9.57 -3.01 -1.72
N TRP A 108 8.84 -2.86 -2.83
CA TRP A 108 8.17 -1.61 -3.15
C TRP A 108 7.13 -1.24 -2.09
N MET A 109 6.36 -2.21 -1.59
CA MET A 109 5.38 -2.02 -0.52
C MET A 109 6.06 -1.82 0.85
N ALA A 110 7.14 -2.54 1.13
CA ALA A 110 7.89 -2.44 2.39
C ALA A 110 8.49 -1.04 2.61
N LYS A 111 8.90 -0.37 1.53
CA LYS A 111 9.36 1.03 1.56
C LYS A 111 8.24 2.05 1.80
N ARG A 112 6.98 1.60 1.83
CA ARG A 112 5.74 2.39 2.04
C ARG A 112 4.89 1.74 3.12
N ASN A 113 5.54 1.21 4.16
CA ASN A 113 4.89 0.46 5.24
C ASN A 113 4.09 1.36 6.22
N GLU A 114 4.05 2.66 5.96
CA GLU A 114 3.12 3.64 6.51
C GLU A 114 1.87 3.85 5.63
N GLU A 115 1.81 3.25 4.44
CA GLU A 115 0.67 3.31 3.51
C GLU A 115 0.07 1.93 3.28
N TYR A 116 0.90 0.90 3.11
CA TYR A 116 0.49 -0.48 2.83
C TYR A 116 0.62 -1.36 4.07
N PHE A 117 -0.52 -1.80 4.60
CA PHE A 117 -0.58 -2.74 5.72
C PHE A 117 -1.21 -4.05 5.24
N LEU A 118 -0.36 -4.99 4.80
CA LEU A 118 -0.79 -6.32 4.38
C LEU A 118 -0.70 -7.28 5.56
N LEU A 119 -1.80 -7.95 5.86
CA LEU A 119 -1.91 -8.92 6.93
C LEU A 119 -2.22 -10.31 6.39
N VAL A 120 -1.76 -11.30 7.13
CA VAL A 120 -2.10 -12.71 6.93
C VAL A 120 -2.61 -13.32 8.23
N ILE A 121 -3.54 -14.27 8.10
CA ILE A 121 -3.82 -15.23 9.16
C ILE A 121 -3.19 -16.56 8.75
N CYS A 122 -2.43 -17.16 9.67
CA CYS A 122 -1.84 -18.47 9.50
C CYS A 122 -2.57 -19.51 10.36
N ASP A 123 -2.71 -20.73 9.83
CA ASP A 123 -3.18 -21.88 10.61
C ASP A 123 -2.07 -22.46 11.50
N GLU A 124 -2.38 -23.53 12.23
CA GLU A 124 -1.46 -24.22 13.16
C GLU A 124 -0.18 -24.77 12.52
N SER A 125 -0.20 -24.99 11.19
CA SER A 125 0.98 -25.42 10.44
C SER A 125 1.88 -24.25 10.01
N GLY A 126 1.45 -23.01 10.26
CA GLY A 126 2.11 -21.79 9.82
C GLY A 126 1.76 -21.37 8.39
N ARG A 127 0.92 -22.14 7.68
CA ARG A 127 0.46 -21.83 6.32
C ARG A 127 -0.50 -20.65 6.32
N VAL A 128 -0.37 -19.75 5.35
CA VAL A 128 -1.29 -18.63 5.15
C VAL A 128 -2.65 -19.18 4.70
N VAL A 129 -3.70 -18.76 5.39
CA VAL A 129 -5.08 -19.21 5.14
C VAL A 129 -6.08 -18.06 4.96
N SER A 130 -5.68 -16.83 5.25
CA SER A 130 -6.44 -15.63 4.94
C SER A 130 -5.52 -14.45 4.70
N THR A 131 -5.89 -13.57 3.77
CA THR A 131 -5.18 -12.34 3.44
C THR A 131 -6.13 -11.15 3.54
N GLY A 132 -5.54 -9.97 3.76
CA GLY A 132 -6.25 -8.71 3.69
C GLY A 132 -5.28 -7.54 3.74
N SER A 133 -5.65 -6.46 3.07
CA SER A 133 -4.82 -5.28 2.90
C SER A 133 -5.55 -4.04 3.40
N LEU A 134 -4.82 -3.12 4.01
CA LEU A 134 -5.27 -1.76 4.25
C LEU A 134 -4.31 -0.81 3.54
N ILE A 135 -4.86 0.05 2.69
CA ILE A 135 -4.14 1.14 2.04
C ILE A 135 -4.59 2.46 2.65
N VAL A 136 -3.66 3.24 3.20
CA VAL A 136 -3.96 4.53 3.83
C VAL A 136 -3.76 5.67 2.85
N GLU A 137 -4.85 6.31 2.45
CA GLU A 137 -4.84 7.45 1.54
C GLU A 137 -4.81 8.77 2.34
N ARG A 138 -3.86 9.65 2.03
CA ARG A 138 -3.78 11.01 2.59
C ARG A 138 -4.64 11.96 1.77
N LYS A 139 -5.40 12.84 2.43
CA LYS A 139 -6.30 13.81 1.78
C LYS A 139 -6.08 15.22 2.32
N PHE A 140 -6.38 16.24 1.51
CA PHE A 140 -6.45 17.62 2.00
C PHE A 140 -7.76 17.88 2.78
N ILE A 141 -8.86 17.27 2.35
CA ILE A 141 -10.16 17.36 3.01
C ILE A 141 -10.12 16.73 4.41
N HIS A 142 -11.12 17.05 5.24
CA HIS A 142 -11.16 16.63 6.65
C HIS A 142 -9.90 17.04 7.42
N SER A 143 -9.41 18.26 7.18
CA SER A 143 -8.27 18.87 7.87
C SER A 143 -6.99 18.03 7.76
N LEU A 144 -6.56 17.77 6.52
CA LEU A 144 -5.42 16.88 6.22
C LEU A 144 -5.68 15.42 6.67
N GLY A 145 -6.93 14.97 6.56
CA GLY A 145 -7.36 13.68 7.07
C GLY A 145 -6.87 12.49 6.24
N MET A 146 -7.02 11.28 6.80
CA MET A 146 -6.67 10.02 6.14
C MET A 146 -7.87 9.08 6.02
N VAL A 147 -7.92 8.29 4.95
CA VAL A 147 -8.92 7.23 4.75
C VAL A 147 -8.21 5.89 4.60
N GLY A 148 -8.69 4.89 5.32
CA GLY A 148 -8.29 3.51 5.11
C GLY A 148 -9.12 2.85 4.01
N HIS A 149 -8.48 2.20 3.05
CA HIS A 149 -9.12 1.40 2.02
C HIS A 149 -8.81 -0.06 2.29
N VAL A 150 -9.84 -0.87 2.55
CA VAL A 150 -9.70 -2.30 2.81
C VAL A 150 -9.80 -3.05 1.49
N GLU A 151 -8.74 -3.78 1.16
CA GLU A 151 -8.55 -4.44 -0.14
C GLU A 151 -8.18 -5.92 0.03
N ASP A 152 -8.33 -6.69 -1.05
CA ASP A 152 -7.79 -8.06 -1.20
C ASP A 152 -8.14 -9.04 -0.06
N ILE A 153 -9.37 -8.96 0.44
CA ILE A 153 -9.90 -9.85 1.49
C ILE A 153 -10.16 -11.23 0.91
N ALA A 154 -9.39 -12.22 1.34
CA ALA A 154 -9.55 -13.61 0.94
C ALA A 154 -9.39 -14.57 2.11
N VAL A 155 -10.12 -15.68 2.07
CA VAL A 155 -10.02 -16.80 3.01
C VAL A 155 -10.04 -18.08 2.20
N GLU A 156 -9.06 -18.95 2.41
CA GLU A 156 -9.00 -20.28 1.80
C GLU A 156 -10.34 -21.00 1.97
N MET A 157 -10.85 -21.66 0.91
CA MET A 157 -12.19 -22.28 0.92
C MET A 157 -12.43 -23.22 2.12
N GLY A 158 -11.46 -24.08 2.46
CA GLY A 158 -11.55 -25.00 3.61
C GLY A 158 -11.49 -24.32 4.99
N GLN A 159 -11.21 -23.02 5.02
CA GLN A 159 -11.04 -22.21 6.23
C GLN A 159 -12.16 -21.17 6.40
N GLN A 160 -13.07 -21.08 5.43
CA GLN A 160 -14.26 -20.23 5.51
C GLN A 160 -15.23 -20.70 6.61
N GLY A 161 -16.10 -19.80 7.07
CA GLY A 161 -17.04 -20.07 8.18
C GLY A 161 -16.41 -20.04 9.58
N LYS A 162 -15.08 -20.09 9.71
CA LYS A 162 -14.34 -20.06 11.00
C LYS A 162 -14.09 -18.65 11.55
N LYS A 163 -14.83 -17.65 11.08
CA LYS A 163 -14.71 -16.22 11.44
C LYS A 163 -13.38 -15.55 11.06
N LEU A 164 -12.49 -16.20 10.29
CA LEU A 164 -11.20 -15.62 9.91
C LEU A 164 -11.34 -14.31 9.13
N GLY A 165 -12.24 -14.25 8.15
CA GLY A 165 -12.53 -13.00 7.43
C GLY A 165 -13.01 -11.88 8.35
N LEU A 166 -13.86 -12.19 9.34
CA LEU A 166 -14.28 -11.20 10.34
C LEU A 166 -13.08 -10.68 11.16
N ARG A 167 -12.16 -11.57 11.56
CA ARG A 167 -10.94 -11.19 12.29
C ARG A 167 -10.02 -10.34 11.44
N MET A 168 -9.91 -10.64 10.15
CA MET A 168 -9.14 -9.84 9.19
C MET A 168 -9.68 -8.41 9.12
N ILE A 169 -10.99 -8.24 8.90
CA ILE A 169 -11.62 -6.91 8.86
C ILE A 169 -11.42 -6.14 10.18
N GLN A 170 -11.62 -6.80 11.32
CA GLN A 170 -11.42 -6.17 12.63
C GLN A 170 -9.97 -5.73 12.86
N ALA A 171 -8.99 -6.50 12.37
CA ALA A 171 -7.58 -6.14 12.48
C ALA A 171 -7.24 -4.93 11.59
N LEU A 172 -7.69 -4.94 10.34
CA LEU A 172 -7.48 -3.85 9.40
C LEU A 172 -8.12 -2.54 9.89
N ASP A 173 -9.35 -2.61 10.39
CA ASP A 173 -10.05 -1.43 10.93
C ASP A 173 -9.36 -0.88 12.20
N TYR A 174 -8.83 -1.77 13.05
CA TYR A 174 -8.00 -1.36 14.18
C TYR A 174 -6.72 -0.64 13.71
N VAL A 175 -6.04 -1.14 12.67
CA VAL A 175 -4.87 -0.45 12.09
C VAL A 175 -5.27 0.93 11.58
N ALA A 176 -6.34 1.03 10.78
CA ALA A 176 -6.83 2.28 10.21
C ALA A 176 -7.13 3.34 11.28
N GLN A 177 -7.85 2.95 12.33
CA GLN A 177 -8.12 3.83 13.47
C GLN A 177 -6.83 4.24 14.19
N LYS A 178 -5.93 3.28 14.45
CA LYS A 178 -4.69 3.51 15.20
C LYS A 178 -3.74 4.47 14.50
N VAL A 179 -3.69 4.44 13.16
CA VAL A 179 -2.88 5.39 12.37
C VAL A 179 -3.56 6.73 12.16
N GLY A 180 -4.83 6.89 12.56
CA GLY A 180 -5.55 8.16 12.51
C GLY A 180 -6.44 8.36 11.29
N CYS A 181 -6.87 7.29 10.61
CA CYS A 181 -7.91 7.41 9.59
C CYS A 181 -9.22 7.85 10.21
N TYR A 182 -9.93 8.78 9.56
CA TYR A 182 -11.25 9.21 10.04
C TYR A 182 -12.37 8.23 9.63
N LYS A 183 -12.10 7.34 8.68
CA LYS A 183 -12.96 6.21 8.29
C LYS A 183 -12.15 5.14 7.53
N SER A 184 -12.72 3.94 7.50
CA SER A 184 -12.34 2.86 6.59
C SER A 184 -13.45 2.66 5.55
N ILE A 185 -13.09 2.38 4.30
CA ILE A 185 -14.04 2.05 3.22
C ILE A 185 -13.56 0.80 2.47
N LEU A 186 -14.49 0.18 1.75
CA LEU A 186 -14.27 -0.93 0.84
C LEU A 186 -15.44 -1.01 -0.14
N ASP A 187 -15.19 -1.64 -1.28
CA ASP A 187 -16.21 -2.02 -2.24
C ASP A 187 -16.51 -3.52 -2.13
N CYS A 188 -17.77 -3.88 -2.39
CA CYS A 188 -18.22 -5.26 -2.26
C CYS A 188 -19.41 -5.55 -3.18
N SER A 189 -19.64 -6.83 -3.49
CA SER A 189 -20.79 -7.25 -4.28
C SER A 189 -22.02 -7.41 -3.39
N GLU A 190 -23.20 -7.47 -4.00
CA GLU A 190 -24.44 -7.73 -3.24
C GLU A 190 -24.39 -9.08 -2.50
N ALA A 191 -23.68 -10.08 -3.07
CA ALA A 191 -23.57 -11.41 -2.49
C ALA A 191 -22.77 -11.43 -1.17
N ASN A 192 -21.82 -10.51 -0.97
CA ASN A 192 -21.01 -10.44 0.24
C ASN A 192 -21.29 -9.20 1.12
N GLU A 193 -22.20 -8.30 0.73
CA GLU A 193 -22.65 -7.16 1.55
C GLU A 193 -23.05 -7.61 2.97
N GLY A 194 -23.82 -8.69 3.09
CA GLY A 194 -24.24 -9.24 4.38
C GLY A 194 -23.10 -9.68 5.31
N PHE A 195 -21.92 -10.00 4.77
CA PHE A 195 -20.72 -10.25 5.56
C PHE A 195 -20.14 -8.94 6.11
N TYR A 196 -20.01 -7.90 5.28
CA TYR A 196 -19.48 -6.61 5.71
C TYR A 196 -20.38 -5.89 6.71
N LEU A 197 -21.71 -6.03 6.58
CA LEU A 197 -22.66 -5.57 7.60
C LEU A 197 -22.40 -6.23 8.97
N LYS A 198 -22.12 -7.54 8.99
CA LYS A 198 -21.76 -8.26 10.23
C LYS A 198 -20.40 -7.83 10.80
N CYS A 199 -19.53 -7.25 9.97
CA CYS A 199 -18.26 -6.68 10.40
C CYS A 199 -18.41 -5.24 10.94
N GLY A 200 -19.61 -4.64 10.89
CA GLY A 200 -19.89 -3.29 11.38
C GLY A 200 -19.81 -2.19 10.32
N PHE A 201 -19.53 -2.55 9.06
CA PHE A 201 -19.61 -1.62 7.94
C PHE A 201 -21.07 -1.34 7.58
N LYS A 202 -21.30 -0.26 6.84
CA LYS A 202 -22.62 0.15 6.33
C LYS A 202 -22.48 0.57 4.88
N ARG A 203 -23.53 0.38 4.08
CA ARG A 203 -23.58 0.87 2.70
C ARG A 203 -23.42 2.39 2.69
N ALA A 204 -22.48 2.89 1.89
CA ALA A 204 -22.11 4.31 1.84
C ALA A 204 -22.09 4.92 0.43
N GLY A 205 -22.25 4.11 -0.62
CA GLY A 205 -22.18 4.57 -2.01
C GLY A 205 -22.37 3.44 -3.02
N LEU A 206 -21.98 3.71 -4.26
CA LEU A 206 -21.89 2.75 -5.36
C LEU A 206 -20.45 2.77 -5.88
N GLU A 207 -19.85 1.60 -6.02
CA GLU A 207 -18.62 1.44 -6.79
C GLU A 207 -18.92 1.67 -8.27
N MET A 208 -18.05 2.40 -8.95
CA MET A 208 -18.12 2.62 -10.40
C MET A 208 -16.77 2.24 -11.01
N ALA A 209 -16.78 1.36 -12.02
CA ALA A 209 -15.56 0.87 -12.66
C ALA A 209 -15.53 1.20 -14.16
N HIS A 210 -14.33 1.52 -14.66
CA HIS A 210 -14.02 1.59 -16.09
C HIS A 210 -12.76 0.77 -16.35
N TYR A 211 -12.92 -0.39 -16.96
CA TYR A 211 -11.82 -1.31 -17.25
C TYR A 211 -11.12 -0.93 -18.55
N TYR A 212 -9.78 -0.93 -18.53
CA TYR A 212 -8.94 -0.72 -19.71
C TYR A 212 -8.49 -2.07 -20.28
N ASN A 213 -8.48 -2.21 -21.61
CA ASN A 213 -7.93 -3.40 -22.26
C ASN A 213 -6.45 -3.54 -21.89
N ARG A 214 -6.10 -4.64 -21.22
CA ARG A 214 -4.71 -5.09 -21.11
C ARG A 214 -4.48 -6.21 -22.14
N PRO A 215 -3.39 -6.17 -22.91
CA PRO A 215 -2.96 -7.36 -23.66
C PRO A 215 -2.74 -8.51 -22.66
N GLU A 216 -3.26 -9.69 -22.99
CA GLU A 216 -2.99 -10.93 -22.25
C GLU A 216 -1.50 -11.31 -22.30
#